data_AF-A0A1V4E6N1-F1
#
_entry.id   AF-A0A1V4E6N1-F1
#
_cell.length_a   1.000
_cell.length_b   1.000
_cell.length_c   1.000
_cell.angle_alpha   90.00
_cell.angle_beta   90.00
_cell.angle_gamma   90.00
#
_symmetry.space_group_name_H-M   'P 1'
#
loop_
_entity.id
_entity.type
_entity.pdbx_description
1 polymer ?
#
loop_
_entity_poly.entity_id
_entity_poly.type
_entity_poly.pdbx_seq_one_letter_code
_entity_poly.pdbx_strand_id
1 'polypeptide(L)'
;MSVSTSTPQPTEDVLDDAPQRARPPILHWTVTALAALLVLAALLLPNALPALKPNRFTRIPVEAIIGAAVALWLPKRPRTIVAAVSGAGLGILTILNLLDMGFRDYLGRGFNMILDWELLDDAQSYVKDSMGGTVAVFAAIGAIVLVLLLLSLTALAMVRLSNVLAANRAKATRGTLIAAMAWITCYALGLQLGGVPIAADRAAAALKIQATRVTDTIRDEAAFAREAKSDTFGATPGSQLVPDLRGKDVIFTFIESYGRSAIEDPVMAPGVDRTLTSSTEALRKAGYSARSGWLTSATYGGSSWLGHSTTLSGLWIDNQQRYRTVMASDHLSLTKAFQKTGAWDTVGVMPGIQKGWPEQRYYGLDKVYNAFQLGYQGPKFSWSTMPDQYALEAFQRQVHGKKRDKPLMSEVILTSSHQPWAPIPKMVDWNDLGDGKIFDAIQKAGKKPSDIITDPTKSREEYGKSIQYSVTALTQWLERYGTKNTVLVFLGDHQPIARVSGNQASRDVPISIVAKDPKVLDKITDWNWTEGLKPAHNAPVWKMSAFRDRFLKAYGSTPHPSTG
;
A
#
# COMPACT_ATOMS: atom_id res chain seq x y z
N MET A 1 -17.57 85.83 66.64
CA MET A 1 -18.44 84.80 66.03
C MET A 1 -17.57 83.92 65.16
N SER A 2 -17.54 82.63 65.49
CA SER A 2 -16.85 81.56 64.77
C SER A 2 -17.18 81.54 63.28
N VAL A 3 -16.24 81.11 62.43
CA VAL A 3 -16.35 79.89 61.62
C VAL A 3 -14.97 79.55 61.05
N SER A 4 -14.64 78.27 61.18
CA SER A 4 -13.42 77.55 60.82
C SER A 4 -13.19 77.53 59.30
N THR A 5 -11.94 77.71 58.85
CA THR A 5 -11.51 77.35 57.49
C THR A 5 -10.22 76.53 57.56
N SER A 6 -10.38 75.23 57.35
CA SER A 6 -9.33 74.23 57.26
C SER A 6 -8.68 74.24 55.87
N THR A 7 -7.35 74.35 55.84
CA THR A 7 -6.50 74.15 54.66
C THR A 7 -6.19 72.66 54.48
N PRO A 8 -6.19 72.11 53.26
CA PRO A 8 -5.53 70.83 52.99
C PRO A 8 -4.23 70.99 52.18
N GLN A 9 -3.21 70.26 52.62
CA GLN A 9 -1.97 69.95 51.90
C GLN A 9 -2.18 68.80 50.89
N PRO A 10 -1.28 68.63 49.90
CA PRO A 10 -1.49 67.76 48.74
C PRO A 10 -1.05 66.31 48.98
N THR A 11 -1.80 65.34 48.45
CA THR A 11 -1.44 63.91 48.43
C THR A 11 -1.29 63.40 47.00
N GLU A 12 -0.05 63.00 46.71
CA GLU A 12 0.44 61.83 45.96
C GLU A 12 -0.27 61.32 44.69
N ASP A 13 0.57 61.15 43.66
CA ASP A 13 0.39 60.40 42.42
C ASP A 13 -0.28 59.03 42.61
N VAL A 14 -1.23 58.72 41.72
CA VAL A 14 -1.56 57.34 41.33
C VAL A 14 -1.67 57.27 39.81
N LEU A 15 -0.64 56.68 39.20
CA LEU A 15 -0.65 56.14 37.85
C LEU A 15 -1.24 54.72 37.85
N ASP A 16 -1.95 54.43 36.76
CA ASP A 16 -2.29 53.11 36.18
C ASP A 16 -3.24 52.16 36.91
N ASP A 17 -4.42 52.00 36.30
CA ASP A 17 -5.03 50.68 36.13
C ASP A 17 -5.78 50.62 34.78
N ALA A 18 -5.10 50.17 33.74
CA ALA A 18 -5.74 49.82 32.47
C ALA A 18 -6.49 48.49 32.62
N PRO A 19 -7.80 48.40 32.30
CA PRO A 19 -8.54 47.17 32.46
C PRO A 19 -8.06 46.12 31.45
N GLN A 20 -7.50 45.02 31.97
CA GLN A 20 -7.22 43.80 31.21
C GLN A 20 -8.52 43.34 30.53
N ARG A 21 -8.54 43.36 29.19
CA ARG A 21 -9.68 42.93 28.36
C ARG A 21 -10.13 41.50 28.72
N ALA A 22 -11.19 41.39 29.52
CA ALA A 22 -11.89 40.15 29.76
C ALA A 22 -12.53 39.67 28.44
N ARG A 23 -12.19 38.46 28.00
CA ARG A 23 -12.80 37.85 26.80
C ARG A 23 -14.31 37.67 27.02
N PRO A 24 -15.17 37.97 26.04
CA PRO A 24 -16.62 37.87 26.22
C PRO A 24 -17.04 36.42 26.58
N PRO A 25 -18.02 36.24 27.48
CA PRO A 25 -18.39 34.92 28.04
C PRO A 25 -18.82 33.91 26.96
N ILE A 26 -19.40 34.37 25.86
CA ILE A 26 -19.82 33.54 24.73
C ILE A 26 -18.61 32.87 24.08
N LEU A 27 -17.55 33.62 23.78
CA LEU A 27 -16.32 33.09 23.19
C LEU A 27 -15.66 32.04 24.10
N HIS A 28 -15.72 32.24 25.42
CA HIS A 28 -15.20 31.27 26.37
C HIS A 28 -15.95 29.92 26.29
N TRP A 29 -17.28 29.95 26.28
CA TRP A 29 -18.10 28.73 26.18
C TRP A 29 -17.98 28.06 24.82
N THR A 30 -17.95 28.81 23.73
CA THR A 30 -17.75 28.27 22.38
C THR A 30 -16.42 27.52 22.27
N VAL A 31 -15.31 28.10 22.73
CA VAL A 31 -14.00 27.43 22.69
C VAL A 31 -13.96 26.19 23.58
N THR A 32 -14.64 26.20 24.73
CA THR A 32 -14.76 25.02 25.60
C THR A 32 -15.57 23.90 24.94
N ALA A 33 -16.68 24.24 24.27
CA ALA A 33 -17.46 23.28 23.51
C ALA A 33 -16.65 22.68 22.35
N LEU A 34 -15.92 23.50 21.60
CA LEU A 34 -15.02 23.02 20.53
C LEU A 34 -13.90 22.13 21.07
N ALA A 35 -13.31 22.45 22.22
CA ALA A 35 -12.32 21.61 22.88
C ALA A 35 -12.91 20.25 23.28
N ALA A 36 -14.12 20.24 23.84
CA ALA A 36 -14.82 19.00 24.20
C ALA A 36 -15.14 18.15 22.96
N LEU A 37 -15.62 18.78 21.88
CA LEU A 37 -15.91 18.11 20.61
C LEU A 37 -14.64 17.52 19.98
N LEU A 38 -13.52 18.24 19.99
CA LEU A 38 -12.24 17.74 19.48
C LEU A 38 -11.78 16.50 20.25
N VAL A 39 -11.80 16.56 21.60
CA VAL A 39 -11.38 15.43 22.44
C VAL A 39 -12.32 14.23 22.27
N LEU A 40 -13.64 14.45 22.22
CA LEU A 40 -14.62 13.40 22.01
C LEU A 40 -14.46 12.75 20.63
N ALA A 41 -14.29 13.56 19.58
CA ALA A 41 -14.05 13.07 18.23
C ALA A 41 -12.77 12.24 18.15
N ALA A 42 -11.67 12.71 18.78
CA ALA A 42 -10.41 11.99 18.83
C ALA A 42 -10.50 10.66 19.59
N LEU A 43 -11.20 10.62 20.73
CA LEU A 43 -11.40 9.40 21.53
C LEU A 43 -12.24 8.34 20.81
N LEU A 44 -13.19 8.78 19.98
CA LEU A 44 -14.13 7.89 19.29
C LEU A 44 -13.79 7.64 17.83
N LEU A 45 -12.76 8.29 17.29
CA LEU A 45 -12.35 8.15 15.89
C LEU A 45 -12.07 6.67 15.59
N PRO A 46 -12.76 6.06 14.60
CA PRO A 46 -12.44 4.71 14.16
C PRO A 46 -11.07 4.71 13.45
N ASN A 47 -10.58 3.54 13.07
CA ASN A 47 -9.32 3.39 12.33
C ASN A 47 -9.53 2.81 10.91
N ALA A 48 -10.76 2.87 10.40
CA ALA A 48 -11.11 2.42 9.05
C ALA A 48 -12.19 3.34 8.46
N LEU A 49 -12.04 3.72 7.19
CA LEU A 49 -12.98 4.63 6.50
C LEU A 49 -14.44 4.12 6.54
N PRO A 50 -14.75 2.83 6.26
CA PRO A 50 -16.12 2.33 6.29
C PRO A 50 -16.77 2.36 7.70
N ALA A 51 -15.96 2.51 8.74
CA ALA A 51 -16.41 2.60 10.13
C ALA A 51 -16.71 4.03 10.58
N LEU A 52 -16.40 5.05 9.77
CA LEU A 52 -16.77 6.46 10.01
C LEU A 52 -18.28 6.63 9.83
N LYS A 53 -19.02 6.41 10.92
CA LYS A 53 -20.48 6.56 10.98
C LYS A 53 -20.89 7.45 12.15
N PRO A 54 -21.90 8.32 11.99
CA PRO A 54 -22.35 9.22 13.07
C PRO A 54 -22.68 8.49 14.39
N ASN A 55 -23.25 7.29 14.31
CA ASN A 55 -23.58 6.46 15.48
C ASN A 55 -22.36 6.02 16.32
N ARG A 56 -21.13 6.13 15.79
CA ARG A 56 -19.91 5.83 16.57
C ARG A 56 -19.55 6.96 17.52
N PHE A 57 -20.00 8.18 17.25
CA PHE A 57 -19.71 9.38 18.04
C PHE A 57 -20.73 9.63 19.17
N THR A 58 -21.76 8.78 19.29
CA THR A 58 -22.77 8.85 20.37
C THR A 58 -22.39 8.01 21.61
N ARG A 59 -21.20 7.40 21.60
CA ARG A 59 -20.72 6.51 22.68
C ARG A 59 -20.12 7.33 23.81
N ILE A 60 -20.11 6.77 25.01
CA ILE A 60 -19.46 7.36 26.19
C ILE A 60 -18.09 6.71 26.34
N PRO A 61 -16.98 7.42 26.04
CA PRO A 61 -15.63 6.88 26.23
C PRO A 61 -15.26 6.88 27.72
N VAL A 62 -14.89 5.72 28.24
CA VAL A 62 -14.45 5.55 29.64
C VAL A 62 -13.20 6.40 29.93
N GLU A 63 -12.38 6.63 28.91
CA GLU A 63 -11.14 7.41 29.00
C GLU A 63 -11.41 8.87 29.34
N ALA A 64 -12.54 9.44 28.87
CA ALA A 64 -12.95 10.78 29.27
C ALA A 64 -13.35 10.85 30.74
N ILE A 65 -14.00 9.79 31.26
CA ILE A 65 -14.41 9.68 32.67
C ILE A 65 -13.18 9.54 33.56
N ILE A 66 -12.24 8.65 33.20
CA ILE A 66 -10.97 8.47 33.92
C ILE A 66 -10.15 9.76 33.89
N GLY A 67 -10.03 10.39 32.72
CA GLY A 67 -9.31 11.67 32.57
C GLY A 67 -9.91 12.78 33.44
N ALA A 68 -11.24 12.86 33.53
CA ALA A 68 -11.92 13.81 34.41
C ALA A 68 -11.66 13.51 35.90
N ALA A 69 -11.73 12.25 36.31
CA ALA A 69 -11.44 11.84 37.69
C ALA A 69 -10.00 12.17 38.10
N VAL A 70 -9.01 11.85 37.26
CA VAL A 70 -7.60 12.16 37.49
C VAL A 70 -7.38 13.68 37.56
N ALA A 71 -7.99 14.45 36.65
CA ALA A 71 -7.87 15.91 36.64
C ALA A 71 -8.46 16.57 37.90
N LEU A 72 -9.52 15.99 38.48
CA LEU A 72 -10.12 16.49 39.72
C LEU A 72 -9.28 16.16 40.96
N TRP A 73 -8.57 15.03 40.94
CA TRP A 73 -7.70 14.58 42.04
C TRP A 73 -6.36 15.32 42.13
N LEU A 74 -5.78 15.70 40.99
CA LEU A 74 -4.44 16.30 40.95
C LEU A 74 -4.39 17.81 41.29
N PRO A 75 -3.32 18.28 41.95
CA PRO A 75 -3.06 19.72 42.13
C PRO A 75 -2.67 20.41 40.81
N LYS A 76 -2.71 21.75 40.78
CA LYS A 76 -2.65 22.56 39.54
C LYS A 76 -1.51 22.19 38.60
N ARG A 77 -0.26 22.14 39.10
CA ARG A 77 0.94 21.86 38.28
C ARG A 77 0.91 20.45 37.66
N PRO A 78 0.82 19.34 38.43
CA PRO A 78 0.77 18.01 37.84
C PRO A 78 -0.49 17.79 36.99
N ARG A 79 -1.64 18.39 37.33
CA ARG A 79 -2.85 18.33 36.48
C ARG A 79 -2.59 18.87 35.08
N THR A 80 -1.96 20.05 34.97
CA THR A 80 -1.67 20.65 33.66
C THR A 80 -0.69 19.80 32.87
N ILE A 81 0.35 19.25 33.51
CA ILE A 81 1.32 18.36 32.85
C ILE A 81 0.62 17.09 32.35
N VAL A 82 -0.13 16.40 33.22
CA VAL A 82 -0.88 15.18 32.86
C VAL A 82 -1.87 15.47 31.74
N ALA A 83 -2.63 16.57 31.81
CA ALA A 83 -3.57 16.94 30.76
C ALA A 83 -2.88 17.23 29.42
N ALA A 84 -1.74 17.93 29.42
CA ALA A 84 -0.98 18.21 28.21
C ALA A 84 -0.40 16.93 27.59
N VAL A 85 0.21 16.06 28.41
CA VAL A 85 0.78 14.78 27.97
C VAL A 85 -0.30 13.84 27.45
N SER A 86 -1.42 13.68 28.18
CA SER A 86 -2.55 12.86 27.74
C SER A 86 -3.20 13.41 26.46
N GLY A 87 -3.30 14.74 26.31
CA GLY A 87 -3.80 15.37 25.09
C GLY A 87 -2.86 15.18 23.90
N ALA A 88 -1.55 15.32 24.08
CA ALA A 88 -0.57 15.02 23.04
C ALA A 88 -0.62 13.53 22.64
N GLY A 89 -0.70 12.62 23.62
CA GLY A 89 -0.87 11.19 23.39
C GLY A 89 -2.15 10.83 22.63
N LEU A 90 -3.26 11.50 22.94
CA LEU A 90 -4.51 11.39 22.17
C LEU A 90 -4.35 11.90 20.74
N GLY A 91 -3.59 12.99 20.55
CA GLY A 91 -3.22 13.49 19.23
C GLY A 91 -2.43 12.45 18.42
N ILE A 92 -1.44 11.80 19.03
CA ILE A 92 -0.67 10.70 18.42
C ILE A 92 -1.59 9.55 18.02
N LEU A 93 -2.48 9.09 18.93
CA LEU A 93 -3.44 8.02 18.61
C LEU A 93 -4.37 8.40 17.46
N THR A 94 -4.78 9.67 17.39
CA THR A 94 -5.60 10.18 16.30
C THR A 94 -4.84 10.12 14.97
N ILE A 95 -3.57 10.54 14.94
CA ILE A 95 -2.70 10.42 13.77
C ILE A 95 -2.56 8.95 13.35
N LEU A 96 -2.29 8.05 14.29
CA LEU A 96 -2.17 6.62 14.01
C LEU A 96 -3.47 6.03 13.45
N ASN A 97 -4.64 6.45 13.94
CA ASN A 97 -5.93 6.04 13.41
C ASN A 97 -6.15 6.54 11.97
N LEU A 98 -5.75 7.78 11.67
CA LEU A 98 -5.80 8.33 10.31
C LEU A 98 -4.85 7.61 9.35
N LEU A 99 -3.64 7.29 9.81
CA LEU A 99 -2.69 6.47 9.06
C LEU A 99 -3.22 5.05 8.83
N ASP A 100 -3.79 4.41 9.86
CA ASP A 100 -4.45 3.09 9.75
C ASP A 100 -5.58 3.14 8.70
N MET A 101 -6.37 4.22 8.64
CA MET A 101 -7.40 4.38 7.61
C MET A 101 -6.80 4.41 6.21
N GLY A 102 -5.77 5.23 6.00
CA GLY A 102 -5.11 5.36 4.70
C GLY A 102 -4.43 4.06 4.26
N PHE A 103 -3.70 3.40 5.16
CA PHE A 103 -3.04 2.13 4.88
C PHE A 103 -4.05 1.00 4.61
N ARG A 104 -5.20 0.97 5.28
CA ARG A 104 -6.23 -0.04 5.01
C ARG A 104 -6.89 0.16 3.66
N ASP A 105 -7.15 1.41 3.28
CA ASP A 105 -7.79 1.75 2.01
C ASP A 105 -6.83 1.52 0.82
N TYR A 106 -5.56 1.88 1.01
CA TYR A 106 -4.55 1.86 -0.05
C TYR A 106 -3.77 0.53 -0.10
N LEU A 107 -3.29 0.03 1.04
CA LEU A 107 -2.43 -1.17 1.14
C LEU A 107 -3.14 -2.41 1.69
N GLY A 108 -4.44 -2.32 2.00
CA GLY A 108 -5.22 -3.44 2.52
C GLY A 108 -4.73 -3.98 3.87
N ARG A 109 -3.94 -3.21 4.64
CA ARG A 109 -3.40 -3.57 5.96
C ARG A 109 -3.35 -2.36 6.89
N GLY A 110 -3.15 -2.57 8.20
CA GLY A 110 -2.94 -1.46 9.14
C GLY A 110 -1.55 -0.84 9.02
N PHE A 111 -1.41 0.40 9.46
CA PHE A 111 -0.13 1.08 9.61
C PHE A 111 0.67 0.48 10.76
N ASN A 112 1.95 0.24 10.54
CA ASN A 112 2.89 -0.26 11.52
C ASN A 112 4.05 0.74 11.64
N MET A 113 4.10 1.44 12.76
CA MET A 113 5.10 2.48 13.03
C MET A 113 6.54 1.99 12.93
N ILE A 114 6.80 0.69 13.14
CA ILE A 114 8.14 0.10 13.01
C ILE A 114 8.51 -0.10 11.54
N LEU A 115 7.56 -0.57 10.73
CA LEU A 115 7.82 -1.06 9.37
C LEU A 115 7.63 0.02 8.30
N ASP A 116 6.74 0.97 8.54
CA ASP A 116 6.15 1.79 7.47
C ASP A 116 6.69 3.21 7.38
N TRP A 117 7.48 3.67 8.36
CA TRP A 117 8.04 5.03 8.35
C TRP A 117 8.86 5.29 7.09
N GLU A 118 9.52 4.26 6.57
CA GLU A 118 10.37 4.34 5.39
C GLU A 118 9.59 4.51 4.08
N LEU A 119 8.30 4.13 4.07
CA LEU A 119 7.43 4.30 2.90
C LEU A 119 7.00 5.76 2.69
N LEU A 120 7.31 6.67 3.62
CA LEU A 120 6.98 8.09 3.48
C LEU A 120 7.73 8.75 2.32
N ASP A 121 8.99 8.37 2.09
CA ASP A 121 9.79 8.87 0.98
C ASP A 121 9.25 8.38 -0.38
N ASP A 122 8.79 7.12 -0.41
CA ASP A 122 8.13 6.53 -1.58
C ASP A 122 6.78 7.21 -1.84
N ALA A 123 6.00 7.49 -0.79
CA ALA A 123 4.74 8.21 -0.90
C ALA A 123 4.94 9.64 -1.44
N GLN A 124 5.96 10.35 -0.97
CA GLN A 124 6.30 11.69 -1.49
C GLN A 124 6.73 11.63 -2.95
N SER A 125 7.59 10.65 -3.30
CA SER A 125 8.06 10.43 -4.67
C SER A 125 6.89 10.11 -5.60
N TYR A 126 5.93 9.29 -5.15
CA TYR A 126 4.71 8.99 -5.88
C TYR A 126 3.86 10.23 -6.14
N VAL A 127 3.64 11.10 -5.14
CA VAL A 127 2.89 12.36 -5.32
C VAL A 127 3.63 13.28 -6.30
N LYS A 128 4.96 13.36 -6.20
CA LYS A 128 5.79 14.15 -7.11
C LYS A 128 5.67 13.66 -8.56
N ASP A 129 5.74 12.35 -8.77
CA ASP A 129 5.71 11.75 -10.10
C ASP A 129 4.30 11.75 -10.71
N SER A 130 3.25 11.69 -9.89
CA SER A 130 1.85 11.64 -10.35
C SER A 130 1.20 13.02 -10.48
N MET A 131 1.54 13.96 -9.60
CA MET A 131 0.86 15.28 -9.47
C MET A 131 1.81 16.48 -9.57
N GLY A 132 3.13 16.24 -9.65
CA GLY A 132 4.16 17.29 -9.79
C GLY A 132 4.85 17.68 -8.49
N GLY A 133 6.08 18.21 -8.62
CA GLY A 133 6.96 18.51 -7.48
C GLY A 133 6.42 19.57 -6.52
N THR A 134 5.76 20.61 -7.03
CA THR A 134 5.18 21.67 -6.20
C THR A 134 4.08 21.13 -5.29
N VAL A 135 3.19 20.29 -5.84
CA VAL A 135 2.12 19.64 -5.07
C VAL A 135 2.71 18.74 -3.99
N ALA A 136 3.74 17.97 -4.31
CA ALA A 136 4.41 17.09 -3.35
C ALA A 136 5.02 17.87 -2.17
N VAL A 137 5.66 19.01 -2.42
CA VAL A 137 6.25 19.86 -1.35
C VAL A 137 5.16 20.46 -0.48
N PHE A 138 4.10 21.05 -1.06
CA PHE A 138 3.00 21.60 -0.27
C PHE A 138 2.23 20.53 0.51
N ALA A 139 2.05 19.34 -0.07
CA ALA A 139 1.45 18.21 0.64
C ALA A 139 2.30 17.77 1.83
N ALA A 140 3.63 17.68 1.69
CA ALA A 140 4.54 17.33 2.78
C ALA A 140 4.52 18.39 3.89
N ILE A 141 4.62 19.68 3.55
CA ILE A 141 4.52 20.78 4.52
C ILE A 141 3.15 20.75 5.21
N GLY A 142 2.07 20.60 4.45
CA GLY A 142 0.71 20.51 4.97
C GLY A 142 0.55 19.35 5.96
N ALA A 143 1.12 18.18 5.67
CA ALA A 143 1.11 17.03 6.56
C ALA A 143 1.84 17.31 7.88
N ILE A 144 3.05 17.91 7.83
CA ILE A 144 3.82 18.28 9.02
C ILE A 144 3.05 19.30 9.87
N VAL A 145 2.50 20.34 9.25
CA VAL A 145 1.70 21.36 9.92
C VAL A 145 0.46 20.74 10.56
N LEU A 146 -0.23 19.83 9.86
CA LEU A 146 -1.39 19.13 10.39
C LEU A 146 -1.04 18.28 11.62
N VAL A 147 0.09 17.58 11.61
CA VAL A 147 0.59 16.81 12.75
C VAL A 147 0.85 17.74 13.95
N LEU A 148 1.60 18.82 13.76
CA LEU A 148 1.92 19.76 14.83
C LEU A 148 0.66 20.44 15.40
N LEU A 149 -0.27 20.82 14.52
CA LEU A 149 -1.57 21.40 14.92
C LEU A 149 -2.38 20.40 15.72
N LEU A 150 -2.50 19.15 15.25
CA LEU A 150 -3.30 18.13 15.94
C LEU A 150 -2.75 17.86 17.34
N LEU A 151 -1.43 17.67 17.48
CA LEU A 151 -0.77 17.47 18.78
C LEU A 151 -0.97 18.67 19.72
N SER A 152 -0.80 19.89 19.20
CA SER A 152 -0.90 21.12 20.00
C SER A 152 -2.36 21.38 20.42
N LEU A 153 -3.31 21.23 19.49
CA LEU A 153 -4.72 21.50 19.75
C LEU A 153 -5.32 20.49 20.72
N THR A 154 -5.00 19.20 20.62
CA THR A 154 -5.49 18.20 21.58
C THR A 154 -4.87 18.40 22.97
N ALA A 155 -3.59 18.75 23.06
CA ALA A 155 -2.94 19.11 24.33
C ALA A 155 -3.59 20.34 24.98
N LEU A 156 -3.78 21.43 24.21
CA LEU A 156 -4.42 22.65 24.68
C LEU A 156 -5.89 22.42 25.07
N ALA A 157 -6.63 21.62 24.30
CA ALA A 157 -8.01 21.25 24.60
C ALA A 157 -8.10 20.49 25.92
N MET A 158 -7.24 19.48 26.13
CA MET A 158 -7.19 18.72 27.39
C MET A 158 -6.83 19.61 28.59
N VAL A 159 -5.84 20.48 28.45
CA VAL A 159 -5.49 21.45 29.51
C VAL A 159 -6.67 22.37 29.82
N ARG A 160 -7.35 22.89 28.80
CA ARG A 160 -8.53 23.75 28.97
C ARG A 160 -9.65 23.02 29.71
N LEU A 161 -10.02 21.81 29.27
CA LEU A 161 -11.07 21.01 29.90
C LEU A 161 -10.71 20.68 31.36
N SER A 162 -9.45 20.32 31.64
CA SER A 162 -8.99 20.07 33.02
C SER A 162 -9.15 21.29 33.93
N ASN A 163 -8.90 22.50 33.40
CA ASN A 163 -9.05 23.73 34.16
C ASN A 163 -10.52 24.09 34.39
N VAL A 164 -11.40 23.84 33.42
CA VAL A 164 -12.86 24.05 33.58
C VAL A 164 -13.44 23.10 34.62
N LEU A 165 -13.05 21.82 34.60
CA LEU A 165 -13.44 20.84 35.61
C LEU A 165 -12.98 21.26 37.01
N ALA A 166 -11.74 21.72 37.12
CA ALA A 166 -11.18 22.17 38.38
C ALA A 166 -11.75 23.51 38.89
N ALA A 167 -12.24 24.38 38.00
CA ALA A 167 -12.95 25.59 38.41
C ALA A 167 -14.35 25.27 38.97
N ASN A 168 -14.93 24.13 38.59
CA ASN A 168 -16.29 23.73 38.93
C ASN A 168 -16.33 22.38 39.69
N ARG A 169 -15.36 22.15 40.59
CA ARG A 169 -15.10 20.83 41.22
C ARG A 169 -16.36 20.11 41.71
N ALA A 170 -17.21 20.76 42.51
CA ALA A 170 -18.39 20.11 43.08
C ALA A 170 -19.36 19.57 42.01
N LYS A 171 -19.62 20.37 40.95
CA LYS A 171 -20.47 19.96 39.82
C LYS A 171 -19.77 18.91 38.96
N ALA A 172 -18.48 19.09 38.71
CA ALA A 172 -17.66 18.18 37.91
C ALA A 172 -17.52 16.79 38.55
N THR A 173 -17.35 16.69 39.88
CA THR A 173 -17.31 15.41 40.60
C THR A 173 -18.64 14.68 40.48
N ARG A 174 -19.77 15.36 40.72
CA ARG A 174 -21.11 14.76 40.56
C ARG A 174 -21.34 14.29 39.13
N GLY A 175 -21.02 15.12 38.14
CA GLY A 175 -21.14 14.76 36.72
C GLY A 175 -20.28 13.56 36.33
N THR A 176 -19.04 13.50 36.83
CA THR A 176 -18.11 12.38 36.59
C THR A 176 -18.63 11.08 37.20
N LEU A 177 -19.18 11.12 38.43
CA LEU A 177 -19.78 9.95 39.08
C LEU A 177 -21.04 9.47 38.35
N ILE A 178 -21.92 10.38 37.92
CA ILE A 178 -23.10 10.04 37.12
C ILE A 178 -22.68 9.39 35.80
N ALA A 179 -21.70 9.97 35.11
CA ALA A 179 -21.17 9.40 33.86
C ALA A 179 -20.56 8.02 34.09
N ALA A 180 -19.80 7.82 35.18
CA ALA A 180 -19.21 6.53 35.55
C ALA A 180 -20.29 5.48 35.83
N MET A 181 -21.31 5.80 36.63
CA MET A 181 -22.43 4.89 36.89
C MET A 181 -23.19 4.56 35.61
N ALA A 182 -23.53 5.57 34.80
CA ALA A 182 -24.20 5.36 33.52
C ALA A 182 -23.39 4.46 32.59
N TRP A 183 -22.07 4.66 32.54
CA TRP A 183 -21.17 3.81 31.74
C TRP A 183 -21.16 2.37 32.26
N ILE A 184 -21.00 2.14 33.57
CA ILE A 184 -20.99 0.81 34.19
C ILE A 184 -22.33 0.09 33.96
N THR A 185 -23.46 0.78 34.15
CA THR A 185 -24.79 0.24 33.90
C THR A 185 -24.98 -0.12 32.43
N CYS A 186 -24.59 0.76 31.49
CA CYS A 186 -24.66 0.46 30.07
C CYS A 186 -23.78 -0.73 29.68
N TYR A 187 -22.58 -0.83 30.26
CA TYR A 187 -21.64 -1.91 30.03
C TYR A 187 -22.18 -3.25 30.57
N ALA A 188 -22.60 -3.29 31.83
CA ALA A 188 -23.08 -4.50 32.49
C ALA A 188 -24.37 -5.06 31.86
N LEU A 189 -25.28 -4.17 31.43
CA LEU A 189 -26.52 -4.55 30.76
C LEU A 189 -26.36 -4.76 29.25
N GLY A 190 -25.16 -4.54 28.70
CA GLY A 190 -24.90 -4.68 27.27
C GLY A 190 -25.73 -3.75 26.39
N LEU A 191 -26.07 -2.55 26.87
CA LEU A 191 -26.94 -1.61 26.15
C LEU A 191 -26.28 -1.11 24.86
N GLN A 192 -27.04 -1.16 23.77
CA GLN A 192 -26.59 -0.77 22.44
C GLN A 192 -27.52 0.29 21.85
N LEU A 193 -26.95 1.25 21.12
CA LEU A 193 -27.69 2.23 20.32
C LEU A 193 -27.28 2.07 18.87
N GLY A 194 -28.24 1.76 17.98
CA GLY A 194 -27.96 1.51 16.56
C GLY A 194 -26.97 0.36 16.32
N GLY A 195 -27.05 -0.72 17.11
CA GLY A 195 -26.19 -1.91 17.01
C GLY A 195 -24.76 -1.72 17.55
N VAL A 196 -24.50 -0.65 18.30
CA VAL A 196 -23.18 -0.33 18.86
C VAL A 196 -23.27 -0.15 20.38
N PRO A 197 -22.37 -0.76 21.18
CA PRO A 197 -22.39 -0.57 22.64
C PRO A 197 -22.24 0.90 23.03
N ILE A 198 -23.08 1.38 23.95
CA ILE A 198 -23.05 2.77 24.42
C ILE A 198 -21.76 3.05 25.20
N ALA A 199 -21.32 2.10 26.03
CA ALA A 199 -20.03 2.13 26.71
C ALA A 199 -18.87 1.85 25.72
N ALA A 200 -17.84 2.71 25.73
CA ALA A 200 -16.64 2.61 24.89
C ALA A 200 -15.35 2.65 25.71
N ASP A 201 -14.33 1.89 25.27
CA ASP A 201 -12.96 1.80 25.79
C ASP A 201 -11.91 1.88 24.66
N ARG A 202 -12.23 2.63 23.59
CA ARG A 202 -11.53 2.52 22.30
C ARG A 202 -10.10 3.01 22.30
N ALA A 203 -9.81 4.12 22.97
CA ALA A 203 -8.46 4.68 22.98
C ALA A 203 -7.52 3.78 23.81
N ALA A 204 -8.01 3.23 24.92
CA ALA A 204 -7.28 2.23 25.70
C ALA A 204 -7.07 0.93 24.91
N ALA A 205 -8.11 0.44 24.23
CA ALA A 205 -8.02 -0.73 23.36
C ALA A 205 -7.04 -0.51 22.19
N ALA A 206 -7.07 0.66 21.55
CA ALA A 206 -6.17 1.03 20.47
C ALA A 206 -4.71 1.06 20.94
N LEU A 207 -4.44 1.67 22.10
CA LEU A 207 -3.11 1.70 22.69
C LEU A 207 -2.59 0.28 22.98
N LYS A 208 -3.43 -0.59 23.57
CA LYS A 208 -3.09 -1.99 23.83
C LYS A 208 -2.77 -2.73 22.53
N ILE A 209 -3.59 -2.56 21.49
CA ILE A 209 -3.37 -3.16 20.16
C ILE A 209 -2.03 -2.71 19.57
N GLN A 210 -1.69 -1.43 19.67
CA GLN A 210 -0.42 -0.91 19.15
C GLN A 210 0.78 -1.46 19.94
N ALA A 211 0.69 -1.53 21.28
CA ALA A 211 1.75 -2.10 22.10
C ALA A 211 2.01 -3.58 21.78
N THR A 212 0.96 -4.38 21.65
CA THR A 212 1.07 -5.80 21.25
C THR A 212 1.60 -5.93 19.81
N ARG A 213 1.16 -5.08 18.88
CA ARG A 213 1.67 -5.07 17.49
C ARG A 213 3.17 -4.83 17.44
N VAL A 214 3.70 -3.91 18.23
CA VAL A 214 5.15 -3.64 18.31
C VAL A 214 5.91 -4.90 18.73
N THR A 215 5.49 -5.55 19.82
CA THR A 215 6.17 -6.74 20.33
C THR A 215 6.07 -7.92 19.36
N ASP A 216 4.91 -8.12 18.73
CA ASP A 216 4.69 -9.20 17.78
C ASP A 216 5.51 -8.97 16.50
N THR A 217 5.59 -7.74 16.02
CA THR A 217 6.41 -7.37 14.85
C THR A 217 7.87 -7.70 15.08
N ILE A 218 8.44 -7.36 16.24
CA ILE A 218 9.85 -7.65 16.53
C ILE A 218 10.12 -9.16 16.55
N ARG A 219 9.21 -9.94 17.15
CA ARG A 219 9.33 -11.41 17.20
C ARG A 219 9.20 -12.05 15.82
N ASP A 220 8.26 -11.54 15.03
CA ASP A 220 7.99 -11.99 13.67
C ASP A 220 9.16 -11.70 12.73
N GLU A 221 9.73 -10.48 12.76
CA GLU A 221 10.91 -10.14 11.98
C GLU A 221 12.12 -11.01 12.36
N ALA A 222 12.31 -11.30 13.66
CA ALA A 222 13.35 -12.22 14.10
C ALA A 222 13.12 -13.67 13.63
N ALA A 223 11.86 -14.10 13.53
CA ALA A 223 11.50 -15.41 12.99
C ALA A 223 11.72 -15.48 11.48
N PHE A 224 11.28 -14.46 10.75
CA PHE A 224 11.48 -14.34 9.31
C PHE A 224 12.97 -14.29 8.95
N ALA A 225 13.79 -13.57 9.71
CA ALA A 225 15.24 -13.55 9.51
C ALA A 225 15.90 -14.93 9.68
N ARG A 226 15.29 -15.85 10.45
CA ARG A 226 15.74 -17.26 10.51
C ARG A 226 15.23 -18.05 9.31
N GLU A 227 13.96 -17.87 8.94
CA GLU A 227 13.36 -18.53 7.77
C GLU A 227 14.12 -18.18 6.48
N ALA A 228 14.46 -16.91 6.28
CA ALA A 228 15.18 -16.42 5.11
C ALA A 228 16.57 -17.05 4.93
N LYS A 229 17.19 -17.57 6.00
CA LYS A 229 18.49 -18.25 5.89
C LYS A 229 18.39 -19.69 5.41
N SER A 230 17.24 -20.34 5.60
CA SER A 230 17.00 -21.70 5.11
C SER A 230 16.37 -21.66 3.73
N ASP A 231 16.85 -22.49 2.82
CA ASP A 231 16.32 -22.55 1.45
C ASP A 231 16.28 -24.00 0.96
N THR A 232 15.13 -24.44 0.47
CA THR A 232 14.89 -25.82 -0.04
C THR A 232 15.86 -26.21 -1.17
N PHE A 233 16.31 -25.25 -1.96
CA PHE A 233 17.17 -25.40 -3.14
C PHE A 233 18.52 -24.67 -3.02
N GLY A 234 18.82 -24.05 -1.88
CA GLY A 234 19.97 -23.16 -1.74
C GLY A 234 21.31 -23.87 -2.00
N ALA A 235 21.45 -25.11 -1.53
CA ALA A 235 22.62 -25.95 -1.81
C ALA A 235 22.52 -26.76 -3.10
N THR A 236 21.42 -26.66 -3.87
CA THR A 236 21.24 -27.44 -5.11
C THR A 236 22.31 -27.06 -6.14
N PRO A 237 23.08 -28.02 -6.67
CA PRO A 237 24.05 -27.75 -7.74
C PRO A 237 23.37 -27.17 -8.99
N GLY A 238 24.03 -26.22 -9.66
CA GLY A 238 23.45 -25.55 -10.84
C GLY A 238 23.03 -26.49 -11.98
N SER A 239 23.73 -27.63 -12.13
CA SER A 239 23.37 -28.68 -13.10
C SER A 239 22.04 -29.36 -12.80
N GLN A 240 21.58 -29.33 -11.55
CA GLN A 240 20.33 -29.92 -11.07
C GLN A 240 19.22 -28.88 -10.87
N LEU A 241 19.39 -27.65 -11.36
CA LEU A 241 18.35 -26.62 -11.36
C LEU A 241 17.73 -26.52 -12.76
N VAL A 242 16.40 -26.63 -12.82
CA VAL A 242 15.54 -26.50 -14.01
C VAL A 242 16.05 -27.22 -15.28
N PRO A 243 16.51 -28.48 -15.21
CA PRO A 243 17.03 -29.21 -16.38
C PRO A 243 16.02 -29.33 -17.53
N ASP A 244 14.71 -29.38 -17.23
CA ASP A 244 13.67 -29.54 -18.24
C ASP A 244 13.42 -28.27 -19.09
N LEU A 245 13.98 -27.12 -18.69
CA LEU A 245 13.85 -25.85 -19.41
C LEU A 245 15.07 -25.51 -20.27
N ARG A 246 16.11 -26.35 -20.28
CA ARG A 246 17.36 -26.07 -21.02
C ARG A 246 17.10 -25.77 -22.50
N GLY A 247 17.77 -24.73 -23.01
CA GLY A 247 17.62 -24.27 -24.40
C GLY A 247 16.36 -23.44 -24.67
N LYS A 248 15.56 -23.13 -23.64
CA LYS A 248 14.36 -22.29 -23.75
C LYS A 248 14.62 -20.88 -23.22
N ASP A 249 14.04 -19.89 -23.89
CA ASP A 249 13.92 -18.54 -23.35
C ASP A 249 12.79 -18.53 -22.33
N VAL A 250 13.09 -18.18 -21.08
CA VAL A 250 12.11 -18.18 -19.98
C VAL A 250 11.90 -16.75 -19.50
N ILE A 251 10.67 -16.27 -19.58
CA ILE A 251 10.34 -14.86 -19.31
C ILE A 251 9.34 -14.82 -18.18
N PHE A 252 9.71 -14.21 -17.05
CA PHE A 252 8.82 -13.88 -15.95
C PHE A 252 8.36 -12.44 -16.11
N THR A 253 7.07 -12.24 -16.38
CA THR A 253 6.48 -10.92 -16.62
C THR A 253 5.47 -10.56 -15.54
N PHE A 254 5.70 -9.48 -14.82
CA PHE A 254 4.74 -8.95 -13.85
C PHE A 254 3.93 -7.84 -14.51
N ILE A 255 2.60 -7.94 -14.41
CA ILE A 255 1.66 -6.91 -14.85
C ILE A 255 1.18 -6.15 -13.62
N GLU A 256 1.56 -4.88 -13.54
CA GLU A 256 1.25 -3.99 -12.42
C GLU A 256 -0.25 -3.98 -12.10
N SER A 257 -0.57 -4.22 -10.84
CA SER A 257 -1.93 -4.23 -10.30
C SER A 257 -2.90 -5.20 -11.00
N TYR A 258 -2.47 -6.21 -11.76
CA TYR A 258 -3.37 -7.17 -12.42
C TYR A 258 -4.01 -8.13 -11.40
N GLY A 259 -5.10 -7.69 -10.77
CA GLY A 259 -5.79 -8.46 -9.74
C GLY A 259 -7.02 -9.23 -10.21
N ARG A 260 -7.47 -10.19 -9.41
CA ARG A 260 -8.70 -10.98 -9.62
C ARG A 260 -9.93 -10.11 -9.86
N SER A 261 -10.00 -8.91 -9.27
CA SER A 261 -11.10 -7.98 -9.51
C SER A 261 -11.22 -7.56 -10.98
N ALA A 262 -10.12 -7.53 -11.75
CA ALA A 262 -10.19 -7.24 -13.19
C ALA A 262 -11.01 -8.28 -13.97
N ILE A 263 -11.07 -9.52 -13.48
CA ILE A 263 -11.71 -10.67 -14.14
C ILE A 263 -13.11 -10.95 -13.55
N GLU A 264 -13.39 -10.52 -12.32
CA GLU A 264 -14.65 -10.86 -11.63
C GLU A 264 -15.58 -9.68 -11.39
N ASP A 265 -15.09 -8.44 -11.36
CA ASP A 265 -15.95 -7.28 -11.10
C ASP A 265 -16.88 -7.00 -12.29
N PRO A 266 -18.19 -6.81 -12.09
CA PRO A 266 -19.14 -6.62 -13.18
C PRO A 266 -18.88 -5.42 -14.11
N VAL A 267 -18.16 -4.38 -13.64
CA VAL A 267 -17.80 -3.20 -14.45
C VAL A 267 -16.59 -3.50 -15.33
N MET A 268 -15.63 -4.28 -14.81
CA MET A 268 -14.30 -4.47 -15.41
C MET A 268 -14.23 -5.75 -16.24
N ALA A 269 -14.79 -6.83 -15.71
CA ALA A 269 -14.73 -8.18 -16.25
C ALA A 269 -15.16 -8.27 -17.72
N PRO A 270 -16.26 -7.64 -18.20
CA PRO A 270 -16.69 -7.84 -19.59
C PRO A 270 -15.67 -7.39 -20.65
N GLY A 271 -14.85 -6.38 -20.35
CA GLY A 271 -13.77 -5.93 -21.24
C GLY A 271 -12.53 -6.81 -21.14
N VAL A 272 -12.13 -7.15 -19.92
CA VAL A 272 -10.96 -7.98 -19.64
C VAL A 272 -11.18 -9.41 -20.16
N ASP A 273 -12.36 -9.98 -19.95
CA ASP A 273 -12.73 -11.32 -20.43
C ASP A 273 -12.63 -11.42 -21.95
N ARG A 274 -13.22 -10.46 -22.68
CA ARG A 274 -13.12 -10.42 -24.15
C ARG A 274 -11.66 -10.35 -24.61
N THR A 275 -10.82 -9.61 -23.88
CA THR A 275 -9.38 -9.48 -24.18
C THR A 275 -8.65 -10.80 -23.92
N LEU A 276 -8.91 -11.46 -22.80
CA LEU A 276 -8.30 -12.76 -22.48
C LEU A 276 -8.75 -13.85 -23.45
N THR A 277 -10.03 -13.89 -23.82
CA THR A 277 -10.56 -14.86 -24.80
C THR A 277 -9.96 -14.64 -26.18
N SER A 278 -9.96 -13.40 -26.69
CA SER A 278 -9.38 -13.09 -28.01
C SER A 278 -7.88 -13.35 -28.05
N SER A 279 -7.14 -12.98 -27.00
CA SER A 279 -5.71 -13.23 -26.90
C SER A 279 -5.39 -14.72 -26.78
N THR A 280 -6.20 -15.50 -26.05
CA THR A 280 -6.06 -16.97 -25.99
C THR A 280 -6.23 -17.58 -27.38
N GLU A 281 -7.24 -17.15 -28.13
CA GLU A 281 -7.50 -17.65 -29.48
C GLU A 281 -6.40 -17.26 -30.47
N ALA A 282 -5.89 -16.02 -30.39
CA ALA A 282 -4.80 -15.55 -31.23
C ALA A 282 -3.49 -16.32 -30.96
N LEU A 283 -3.15 -16.51 -29.67
CA LEU A 283 -2.02 -17.34 -29.25
C LEU A 283 -2.16 -18.79 -29.71
N ARG A 284 -3.36 -19.38 -29.61
CA ARG A 284 -3.65 -20.73 -30.10
C ARG A 284 -3.40 -20.85 -31.60
N LYS A 285 -3.82 -19.87 -32.40
CA LYS A 285 -3.52 -19.81 -33.84
C LYS A 285 -2.02 -19.69 -34.11
N ALA A 286 -1.28 -18.99 -33.26
CA ALA A 286 0.17 -18.91 -33.32
C ALA A 286 0.89 -20.18 -32.80
N GLY A 287 0.15 -21.18 -32.32
CA GLY A 287 0.67 -22.47 -31.83
C GLY A 287 1.05 -22.48 -30.35
N TYR A 288 0.62 -21.49 -29.57
CA TYR A 288 0.79 -21.45 -28.12
C TYR A 288 -0.40 -22.05 -27.40
N SER A 289 -0.13 -22.71 -26.28
CA SER A 289 -1.13 -23.11 -25.29
C SER A 289 -0.82 -22.45 -23.95
N ALA A 290 -1.84 -22.31 -23.10
CA ALA A 290 -1.71 -21.68 -21.79
C ALA A 290 -2.40 -22.50 -20.68
N ARG A 291 -1.86 -22.38 -19.46
CA ARG A 291 -2.49 -22.84 -18.22
C ARG A 291 -2.48 -21.70 -17.20
N SER A 292 -3.62 -21.42 -16.58
CA SER A 292 -3.78 -20.28 -15.68
C SER A 292 -4.45 -20.65 -14.35
N GLY A 293 -4.00 -20.02 -13.27
CA GLY A 293 -4.47 -20.23 -11.90
C GLY A 293 -4.47 -18.93 -11.09
N TRP A 294 -4.63 -19.06 -9.77
CA TRP A 294 -4.67 -17.93 -8.84
C TRP A 294 -3.55 -18.00 -7.81
N LEU A 295 -2.94 -16.85 -7.52
CA LEU A 295 -2.03 -16.65 -6.39
C LEU A 295 -2.57 -15.60 -5.44
N THR A 296 -2.53 -15.83 -4.13
CA THR A 296 -2.76 -14.79 -3.11
C THR A 296 -1.49 -13.98 -2.92
N SER A 297 -1.51 -12.70 -3.29
CA SER A 297 -0.39 -11.77 -3.19
C SER A 297 -0.08 -11.38 -1.74
N ALA A 298 1.21 -11.14 -1.47
CA ALA A 298 1.69 -10.60 -0.19
C ALA A 298 1.36 -9.10 -0.02
N THR A 299 1.08 -8.40 -1.11
CA THR A 299 0.74 -6.97 -1.09
C THR A 299 -0.62 -6.70 -1.75
N TYR A 300 -1.07 -5.45 -1.67
CA TYR A 300 -2.35 -5.00 -2.17
C TYR A 300 -2.26 -3.50 -2.47
N GLY A 301 -2.80 -3.06 -3.61
CA GLY A 301 -2.91 -1.66 -4.04
C GLY A 301 -1.61 -0.92 -4.35
N GLY A 302 -0.45 -1.41 -3.93
CA GLY A 302 0.87 -0.88 -4.23
C GLY A 302 1.99 -1.73 -3.63
N SER A 303 3.20 -1.17 -3.61
CA SER A 303 4.42 -1.86 -3.16
C SER A 303 4.71 -3.15 -3.95
N SER A 304 4.59 -3.08 -5.28
CA SER A 304 4.71 -4.23 -6.20
C SER A 304 5.98 -5.05 -6.04
N TRP A 305 7.09 -4.43 -5.65
CA TRP A 305 8.34 -5.13 -5.33
C TRP A 305 8.19 -6.20 -4.24
N LEU A 306 7.21 -6.07 -3.32
CA LEU A 306 6.88 -7.09 -2.31
C LEU A 306 6.24 -8.34 -2.96
N GLY A 307 5.36 -8.15 -3.95
CA GLY A 307 4.78 -9.24 -4.74
C GLY A 307 5.82 -9.92 -5.63
N HIS A 308 6.67 -9.14 -6.30
CA HIS A 308 7.75 -9.67 -7.14
C HIS A 308 8.72 -10.52 -6.31
N SER A 309 9.24 -9.94 -5.23
CA SER A 309 10.16 -10.62 -4.34
C SER A 309 9.53 -11.86 -3.69
N THR A 310 8.25 -11.81 -3.29
CA THR A 310 7.54 -12.99 -2.75
C THR A 310 7.48 -14.14 -3.77
N THR A 311 7.11 -13.83 -5.02
CA THR A 311 7.02 -14.83 -6.09
C THR A 311 8.38 -15.45 -6.38
N LEU A 312 9.42 -14.62 -6.49
CA LEU A 312 10.74 -15.04 -6.93
C LEU A 312 11.56 -15.66 -5.81
N SER A 313 11.41 -15.24 -4.55
CA SER A 313 12.14 -15.82 -3.42
C SER A 313 11.41 -17.00 -2.79
N GLY A 314 10.10 -17.16 -3.01
CA GLY A 314 9.32 -18.17 -2.31
C GLY A 314 9.13 -17.90 -0.80
N LEU A 315 9.53 -16.72 -0.32
CA LEU A 315 9.27 -16.24 1.04
C LEU A 315 8.08 -15.30 1.05
N TRP A 316 7.30 -15.29 2.13
CA TRP A 316 6.19 -14.33 2.27
C TRP A 316 6.70 -12.94 2.67
N ILE A 317 6.81 -12.03 1.70
CA ILE A 317 7.37 -10.68 1.90
C ILE A 317 6.23 -9.67 1.81
N ASP A 318 5.63 -9.34 2.95
CA ASP A 318 4.46 -8.44 3.04
C ASP A 318 4.77 -7.07 3.65
N ASN A 319 6.05 -6.79 3.89
CA ASN A 319 6.53 -5.53 4.43
C ASN A 319 7.98 -5.21 4.00
N GLN A 320 8.37 -3.95 4.20
CA GLN A 320 9.67 -3.43 3.76
C GLN A 320 10.88 -4.03 4.50
N GLN A 321 10.73 -4.37 5.78
CA GLN A 321 11.81 -4.96 6.58
C GLN A 321 12.13 -6.38 6.11
N ARG A 322 11.11 -7.19 5.81
CA ARG A 322 11.27 -8.51 5.18
C ARG A 322 11.96 -8.40 3.83
N TYR A 323 11.53 -7.43 3.00
CA TYR A 323 12.18 -7.19 1.69
C TYR A 323 13.68 -6.96 1.84
N ARG A 324 14.08 -6.04 2.73
CA ARG A 324 15.50 -5.75 2.99
C ARG A 324 16.26 -6.95 3.53
N THR A 325 15.66 -7.69 4.46
CA THR A 325 16.24 -8.92 5.01
C THR A 325 16.55 -9.92 3.90
N VAL A 326 15.64 -10.09 2.94
CA VAL A 326 15.83 -10.99 1.80
C VAL A 326 16.88 -10.46 0.83
N MET A 327 16.80 -9.18 0.44
CA MET A 327 17.76 -8.55 -0.48
C MET A 327 19.21 -8.57 0.05
N ALA A 328 19.38 -8.65 1.38
CA ALA A 328 20.68 -8.76 2.04
C ALA A 328 21.12 -10.21 2.35
N SER A 329 20.33 -11.21 1.95
CA SER A 329 20.58 -12.63 2.24
C SER A 329 21.07 -13.41 1.02
N ASP A 330 21.46 -14.67 1.26
CA ASP A 330 21.83 -15.63 0.21
C ASP A 330 20.67 -16.54 -0.23
N HIS A 331 19.43 -16.28 0.22
CA HIS A 331 18.24 -17.05 -0.16
C HIS A 331 18.12 -17.11 -1.69
N LEU A 332 17.90 -18.29 -2.26
CA LEU A 332 18.01 -18.50 -3.70
C LEU A 332 16.76 -17.99 -4.41
N SER A 333 16.84 -16.81 -5.02
CA SER A 333 15.76 -16.33 -5.90
C SER A 333 15.63 -17.20 -7.17
N LEU A 334 14.43 -17.24 -7.75
CA LEU A 334 14.11 -17.99 -8.95
C LEU A 334 15.01 -17.56 -10.11
N THR A 335 15.18 -16.25 -10.31
CA THR A 335 16.06 -15.68 -11.34
C THR A 335 17.52 -16.10 -11.12
N LYS A 336 18.00 -16.05 -9.86
CA LYS A 336 19.36 -16.50 -9.51
C LYS A 336 19.54 -18.01 -9.65
N ALA A 337 18.48 -18.81 -9.54
CA ALA A 337 18.54 -20.23 -9.84
C ALA A 337 18.89 -20.49 -11.32
N PHE A 338 18.36 -19.70 -12.26
CA PHE A 338 18.75 -19.75 -13.68
C PHE A 338 20.19 -19.28 -13.88
N GLN A 339 20.60 -18.20 -13.21
CA GLN A 339 21.97 -17.69 -13.28
C GLN A 339 22.99 -18.73 -12.78
N LYS A 340 22.72 -19.36 -11.63
CA LYS A 340 23.59 -20.36 -10.98
C LYS A 340 23.88 -21.56 -11.87
N THR A 341 23.04 -21.83 -12.87
CA THR A 341 23.30 -22.93 -13.81
C THR A 341 24.34 -22.61 -14.87
N GLY A 342 24.61 -21.32 -15.13
CA GLY A 342 25.48 -20.85 -16.21
C GLY A 342 24.95 -21.05 -17.64
N ALA A 343 23.72 -21.57 -17.78
CA ALA A 343 23.15 -21.96 -19.08
C ALA A 343 22.27 -20.88 -19.71
N TRP A 344 21.94 -19.83 -18.96
CA TRP A 344 21.22 -18.66 -19.42
C TRP A 344 22.06 -17.42 -19.16
N ASP A 345 21.84 -16.40 -19.99
CA ASP A 345 22.10 -15.03 -19.58
C ASP A 345 20.82 -14.48 -18.93
N THR A 346 20.98 -13.74 -17.84
CA THR A 346 19.87 -13.26 -17.01
C THR A 346 19.69 -11.75 -17.13
N VAL A 347 18.48 -11.30 -17.45
CA VAL A 347 18.23 -9.89 -17.76
C VAL A 347 16.98 -9.37 -17.06
N GLY A 348 17.07 -8.17 -16.47
CA GLY A 348 15.92 -7.41 -15.99
C GLY A 348 15.52 -6.29 -16.95
N VAL A 349 14.23 -6.19 -17.29
CA VAL A 349 13.62 -5.07 -18.01
C VAL A 349 12.71 -4.34 -17.03
N MET A 350 13.19 -3.20 -16.55
CA MET A 350 12.70 -2.56 -15.32
C MET A 350 12.33 -1.09 -15.57
N PRO A 351 11.24 -0.80 -16.32
CA PRO A 351 10.88 0.58 -16.67
C PRO A 351 10.54 1.46 -15.46
N GLY A 352 10.15 0.87 -14.32
CA GLY A 352 9.88 1.61 -13.08
C GLY A 352 11.14 2.04 -12.30
N ILE A 353 12.31 1.47 -12.59
CA ILE A 353 13.55 1.76 -11.86
C ILE A 353 14.17 3.05 -12.41
N GLN A 354 14.19 4.10 -11.58
CA GLN A 354 14.73 5.43 -11.90
C GLN A 354 15.95 5.81 -11.03
N LYS A 355 16.47 4.88 -10.22
CA LYS A 355 17.65 5.07 -9.36
C LYS A 355 18.57 3.85 -9.47
N GLY A 356 19.73 3.89 -8.82
CA GLY A 356 20.56 2.70 -8.65
C GLY A 356 19.78 1.59 -7.95
N TRP A 357 19.89 0.37 -8.46
CA TRP A 357 19.12 -0.79 -7.98
C TRP A 357 20.09 -1.94 -7.63
N PRO A 358 20.74 -1.89 -6.44
CA PRO A 358 21.68 -2.92 -6.00
C PRO A 358 21.05 -4.32 -5.87
N GLU A 359 19.72 -4.39 -5.75
CA GLU A 359 18.94 -5.61 -5.64
C GLU A 359 19.10 -6.53 -6.85
N GLN A 360 19.52 -6.01 -8.01
CA GLN A 360 19.91 -6.84 -9.17
C GLN A 360 20.88 -7.98 -8.79
N ARG A 361 21.75 -7.76 -7.79
CA ARG A 361 22.71 -8.76 -7.31
C ARG A 361 22.02 -9.91 -6.59
N TYR A 362 21.00 -9.61 -5.77
CA TYR A 362 20.20 -10.63 -5.10
C TYR A 362 19.41 -11.47 -6.12
N TYR A 363 18.84 -10.81 -7.13
CA TYR A 363 18.13 -11.48 -8.21
C TYR A 363 19.07 -12.23 -9.17
N GLY A 364 20.39 -12.03 -9.07
CA GLY A 364 21.35 -12.67 -9.97
C GLY A 364 21.10 -12.30 -11.43
N LEU A 365 20.78 -11.04 -11.71
CA LEU A 365 20.58 -10.52 -13.06
C LEU A 365 21.92 -10.00 -13.59
N ASP A 366 22.41 -10.57 -14.69
CA ASP A 366 23.67 -10.18 -15.33
C ASP A 366 23.59 -8.76 -15.92
N LYS A 367 22.40 -8.34 -16.33
CA LYS A 367 22.14 -6.98 -16.82
C LYS A 367 20.73 -6.50 -16.50
N VAL A 368 20.61 -5.23 -16.10
CA VAL A 368 19.32 -4.54 -15.95
C VAL A 368 19.23 -3.40 -16.95
N TYR A 369 18.08 -3.29 -17.62
CA TYR A 369 17.68 -2.15 -18.44
C TYR A 369 16.62 -1.36 -17.67
N ASN A 370 17.06 -0.26 -17.06
CA ASN A 370 16.18 0.62 -16.29
C ASN A 370 15.47 1.66 -17.18
N ALA A 371 14.67 2.55 -16.58
CA ALA A 371 13.88 3.56 -17.28
C ALA A 371 14.67 4.38 -18.31
N PHE A 372 15.94 4.69 -18.04
CA PHE A 372 16.78 5.54 -18.88
C PHE A 372 17.52 4.77 -19.98
N GLN A 373 17.62 3.44 -19.84
CA GLN A 373 18.34 2.57 -20.78
C GLN A 373 17.43 1.96 -21.85
N LEU A 374 16.12 2.01 -21.66
CA LEU A 374 15.15 1.48 -22.64
C LEU A 374 14.96 2.39 -23.87
N GLY A 375 15.48 3.63 -23.82
CA GLY A 375 15.55 4.53 -24.98
C GLY A 375 14.26 5.29 -25.30
N TYR A 376 13.28 5.27 -24.39
CA TYR A 376 12.00 5.96 -24.57
C TYR A 376 12.17 7.49 -24.55
N GLN A 377 11.56 8.17 -25.52
CA GLN A 377 11.58 9.63 -25.69
C GLN A 377 10.17 10.26 -25.70
N GLY A 378 9.14 9.44 -25.49
CA GLY A 378 7.76 9.91 -25.38
C GLY A 378 7.40 10.41 -23.97
N PRO A 379 6.12 10.77 -23.74
CA PRO A 379 5.67 11.27 -22.46
C PRO A 379 5.44 10.13 -21.45
N LYS A 380 5.54 10.43 -20.16
CA LYS A 380 5.06 9.54 -19.10
C LYS A 380 3.54 9.42 -19.15
N PHE A 381 3.01 8.27 -18.74
CA PHE A 381 1.59 8.07 -18.47
C PHE A 381 1.39 8.02 -16.97
N SER A 382 1.32 9.22 -16.38
CA SER A 382 1.32 9.43 -14.93
C SER A 382 2.58 8.84 -14.27
N TRP A 383 2.46 7.87 -13.38
CA TRP A 383 3.62 7.24 -12.72
C TRP A 383 4.48 6.42 -13.70
N SER A 384 3.84 5.75 -14.67
CA SER A 384 4.55 4.89 -15.63
C SER A 384 5.45 5.73 -16.54
N THR A 385 6.73 5.38 -16.58
CA THR A 385 7.75 6.10 -17.33
C THR A 385 7.58 5.95 -18.84
N MET A 386 7.00 4.83 -19.29
CA MET A 386 6.74 4.52 -20.70
C MET A 386 5.63 3.48 -20.84
N PRO A 387 4.87 3.47 -21.95
CA PRO A 387 3.86 2.44 -22.22
C PRO A 387 4.47 1.03 -22.36
N ASP A 388 3.73 0.01 -21.93
CA ASP A 388 4.18 -1.39 -21.92
C ASP A 388 4.51 -1.90 -23.32
N GLN A 389 3.74 -1.47 -24.33
CA GLN A 389 4.03 -1.76 -25.74
C GLN A 389 5.45 -1.29 -26.15
N TYR A 390 5.86 -0.09 -25.71
CA TYR A 390 7.22 0.39 -25.97
C TYR A 390 8.26 -0.39 -25.17
N ALA A 391 8.02 -0.67 -23.89
CA ALA A 391 8.95 -1.43 -23.06
C ALA A 391 9.22 -2.83 -23.65
N LEU A 392 8.17 -3.49 -24.15
CA LEU A 392 8.26 -4.80 -24.82
C LEU A 392 8.99 -4.73 -26.17
N GLU A 393 8.74 -3.69 -26.97
CA GLU A 393 9.47 -3.48 -28.24
C GLU A 393 10.96 -3.14 -27.98
N ALA A 394 11.25 -2.36 -26.94
CA ALA A 394 12.62 -2.08 -26.50
C ALA A 394 13.31 -3.36 -26.02
N PHE A 395 12.62 -4.19 -25.23
CA PHE A 395 13.11 -5.52 -24.84
C PHE A 395 13.42 -6.39 -26.06
N GLN A 396 12.54 -6.41 -27.05
CA GLN A 396 12.78 -7.13 -28.30
C GLN A 396 14.02 -6.62 -29.02
N ARG A 397 14.09 -5.31 -29.29
CA ARG A 397 15.16 -4.70 -30.08
C ARG A 397 16.53 -4.78 -29.43
N GLN A 398 16.58 -4.64 -28.11
CA GLN A 398 17.82 -4.52 -27.34
C GLN A 398 18.30 -5.84 -26.75
N VAL A 399 17.40 -6.77 -26.46
CA VAL A 399 17.70 -7.98 -25.68
C VAL A 399 17.23 -9.25 -26.39
N HIS A 400 15.93 -9.50 -26.45
CA HIS A 400 15.39 -10.80 -26.88
C HIS A 400 15.68 -11.10 -28.36
N GLY A 401 15.62 -10.11 -29.25
CA GLY A 401 15.89 -10.27 -30.68
C GLY A 401 17.37 -10.28 -31.06
N LYS A 402 18.30 -10.13 -30.12
CA LYS A 402 19.75 -10.17 -30.42
C LYS A 402 20.23 -11.60 -30.62
N LYS A 403 21.20 -11.78 -31.52
CA LYS A 403 21.95 -13.02 -31.66
C LYS A 403 22.76 -13.28 -30.38
N ARG A 404 22.69 -14.50 -29.87
CA ARG A 404 23.28 -14.92 -28.60
C ARG A 404 23.58 -16.41 -28.62
N ASP A 405 24.57 -16.80 -27.82
CA ASP A 405 25.03 -18.19 -27.70
C ASP A 405 24.27 -18.96 -26.61
N LYS A 406 23.59 -18.24 -25.70
CA LYS A 406 22.76 -18.79 -24.63
C LYS A 406 21.30 -18.31 -24.73
N PRO A 407 20.34 -19.13 -24.27
CA PRO A 407 18.98 -18.66 -24.01
C PRO A 407 18.96 -17.57 -22.92
N LEU A 408 17.85 -16.83 -22.85
CA LEU A 408 17.61 -15.80 -21.84
C LEU A 408 16.68 -16.30 -20.74
N MET A 409 17.01 -15.95 -19.50
CA MET A 409 16.00 -15.80 -18.46
C MET A 409 15.76 -14.30 -18.27
N SER A 410 14.53 -13.85 -18.45
CA SER A 410 14.18 -12.42 -18.40
C SER A 410 13.14 -12.15 -17.33
N GLU A 411 13.39 -11.16 -16.48
CA GLU A 411 12.38 -10.55 -15.61
C GLU A 411 11.90 -9.25 -16.26
N VAL A 412 10.62 -9.16 -16.60
CA VAL A 412 10.03 -8.03 -17.34
C VAL A 412 8.91 -7.42 -16.50
N ILE A 413 9.00 -6.13 -16.19
CA ILE A 413 7.96 -5.44 -15.40
C ILE A 413 7.16 -4.53 -16.32
N LEU A 414 5.85 -4.72 -16.35
CA LEU A 414 4.89 -3.90 -17.08
C LEU A 414 4.16 -2.98 -16.10
N THR A 415 4.08 -1.69 -16.42
CA THR A 415 3.70 -0.63 -15.46
C THR A 415 2.50 0.22 -15.91
N SER A 416 1.96 0.00 -17.11
CA SER A 416 0.93 0.89 -17.68
C SER A 416 -0.42 0.84 -16.96
N SER A 417 -0.66 -0.21 -16.16
CA SER A 417 -1.82 -0.38 -15.29
C SER A 417 -1.63 0.16 -13.88
N HIS A 418 -0.52 0.86 -13.60
CA HIS A 418 -0.36 1.60 -12.36
C HIS A 418 -1.42 2.72 -12.24
N GLN A 419 -1.89 2.98 -11.02
CA GLN A 419 -2.74 4.12 -10.75
C GLN A 419 -2.06 5.45 -11.16
N PRO A 420 -2.80 6.50 -11.56
CA PRO A 420 -4.24 6.72 -11.38
C PRO A 420 -5.15 6.21 -12.51
N TRP A 421 -4.63 5.45 -13.49
CA TRP A 421 -5.37 4.98 -14.67
C TRP A 421 -5.91 6.09 -15.58
N ALA A 422 -5.23 7.24 -15.59
CA ALA A 422 -5.48 8.31 -16.55
C ALA A 422 -4.23 9.20 -16.67
N PRO A 423 -3.83 9.62 -17.89
CA PRO A 423 -4.25 9.04 -19.17
C PRO A 423 -3.76 7.58 -19.28
N ILE A 424 -4.44 6.77 -20.10
CA ILE A 424 -4.01 5.40 -20.42
C ILE A 424 -3.43 5.40 -21.84
N PRO A 425 -2.33 4.68 -22.11
CA PRO A 425 -1.85 4.47 -23.46
C PRO A 425 -2.92 3.82 -24.36
N LYS A 426 -2.74 3.95 -25.67
CA LYS A 426 -3.52 3.20 -26.67
C LYS A 426 -2.55 2.40 -27.51
N MET A 427 -2.95 1.18 -27.91
CA MET A 427 -2.16 0.40 -28.86
C MET A 427 -1.97 1.20 -30.16
N VAL A 428 -0.73 1.27 -30.63
CA VAL A 428 -0.36 1.79 -31.95
C VAL A 428 0.18 0.66 -32.81
N ASP A 429 0.40 0.88 -34.11
CA ASP A 429 1.13 -0.10 -34.91
C ASP A 429 2.54 -0.29 -34.36
N TRP A 430 2.98 -1.54 -34.24
CA TRP A 430 4.31 -1.88 -33.73
C TRP A 430 5.44 -1.27 -34.58
N ASN A 431 5.22 -1.09 -35.88
CA ASN A 431 6.19 -0.47 -36.77
C ASN A 431 6.28 1.06 -36.59
N ASP A 432 5.25 1.69 -36.01
CA ASP A 432 5.17 3.14 -35.81
C ASP A 432 5.69 3.58 -34.43
N LEU A 433 6.07 2.64 -33.55
CA LEU A 433 6.51 2.93 -32.18
C LEU A 433 7.72 3.87 -32.12
N GLY A 434 8.69 3.69 -33.03
CA GLY A 434 9.90 4.52 -33.10
C GLY A 434 10.61 4.70 -31.75
N ASP A 435 10.85 5.95 -31.36
CA ASP A 435 11.40 6.35 -30.07
C ASP A 435 10.32 6.58 -28.98
N GLY A 436 9.05 6.38 -29.30
CA GLY A 436 7.91 6.55 -28.40
C GLY A 436 7.22 7.92 -28.48
N LYS A 437 7.71 8.88 -29.27
CA LYS A 437 7.05 10.21 -29.40
C LYS A 437 5.64 10.15 -29.98
N ILE A 438 5.27 9.08 -30.68
CA ILE A 438 3.90 8.87 -31.15
C ILE A 438 2.86 8.93 -30.01
N PHE A 439 3.28 8.61 -28.78
CA PHE A 439 2.43 8.67 -27.61
C PHE A 439 2.16 10.10 -27.11
N ASP A 440 2.83 11.15 -27.61
CA ASP A 440 2.58 12.55 -27.23
C ASP A 440 1.12 12.97 -27.47
N ALA A 441 0.60 12.69 -28.67
CA ALA A 441 -0.77 13.02 -29.01
C ALA A 441 -1.78 12.19 -28.20
N ILE A 442 -1.44 10.92 -27.94
CA ILE A 442 -2.29 9.99 -27.18
C ILE A 442 -2.40 10.45 -25.72
N GLN A 443 -1.27 10.81 -25.10
CA GLN A 443 -1.21 11.29 -23.72
C GLN A 443 -2.01 12.59 -23.57
N LYS A 444 -1.83 13.55 -24.49
CA LYS A 444 -2.54 14.86 -24.45
C LYS A 444 -4.04 14.72 -24.64
N ALA A 445 -4.48 13.77 -25.46
CA ALA A 445 -5.90 13.49 -25.70
C ALA A 445 -6.53 12.60 -24.62
N GLY A 446 -5.73 12.03 -23.72
CA GLY A 446 -6.21 11.16 -22.66
C GLY A 446 -6.94 11.90 -21.55
N LYS A 447 -7.66 11.14 -20.72
CA LYS A 447 -8.35 11.67 -19.53
C LYS A 447 -7.34 12.21 -18.52
N LYS A 448 -7.78 13.16 -17.68
CA LYS A 448 -6.98 13.62 -16.54
C LYS A 448 -7.28 12.78 -15.30
N PRO A 449 -6.29 12.53 -14.42
CA PRO A 449 -6.51 11.85 -13.14
C PRO A 449 -7.65 12.44 -12.31
N SER A 450 -7.76 13.78 -12.29
CA SER A 450 -8.79 14.53 -11.55
C SER A 450 -10.22 14.14 -11.94
N ASP A 451 -10.42 13.69 -13.17
CA ASP A 451 -11.76 13.43 -13.73
C ASP A 451 -12.31 12.06 -13.32
N ILE A 452 -11.45 11.18 -12.79
CA ILE A 452 -11.80 9.81 -12.42
C ILE A 452 -11.50 9.49 -10.96
N ILE A 453 -10.55 10.16 -10.31
CA ILE A 453 -10.06 9.77 -8.97
C ILE A 453 -11.13 9.87 -7.86
N THR A 454 -12.15 10.69 -8.03
CA THR A 454 -13.26 10.82 -7.08
C THR A 454 -14.47 9.95 -7.42
N ASP A 455 -14.46 9.29 -8.58
CA ASP A 455 -15.57 8.47 -9.10
C ASP A 455 -15.15 6.99 -9.14
N PRO A 456 -15.62 6.15 -8.21
CA PRO A 456 -15.25 4.75 -8.15
C PRO A 456 -15.60 3.97 -9.42
N THR A 457 -16.74 4.25 -10.05
CA THR A 457 -17.17 3.54 -11.26
C THR A 457 -16.26 3.88 -12.43
N LYS A 458 -15.99 5.17 -12.66
CA LYS A 458 -15.05 5.59 -13.72
C LYS A 458 -13.64 5.04 -13.49
N SER A 459 -13.21 4.96 -12.22
CA SER A 459 -11.91 4.38 -11.90
C SER A 459 -11.83 2.89 -12.20
N ARG A 460 -12.89 2.13 -11.94
CA ARG A 460 -13.00 0.71 -12.34
C ARG A 460 -12.94 0.57 -13.86
N GLU A 461 -13.71 1.37 -14.60
CA GLU A 461 -13.70 1.33 -16.06
C GLU A 461 -12.31 1.59 -16.65
N GLU A 462 -11.62 2.62 -16.17
CA GLU A 462 -10.28 2.97 -16.66
C GLU A 462 -9.22 1.96 -16.21
N TYR A 463 -9.25 1.49 -14.96
CA TYR A 463 -8.38 0.38 -14.54
C TYR A 463 -8.59 -0.86 -15.43
N GLY A 464 -9.83 -1.26 -15.69
CA GLY A 464 -10.15 -2.38 -16.57
C GLY A 464 -9.57 -2.19 -17.97
N LYS A 465 -9.60 -0.98 -18.53
CA LYS A 465 -8.98 -0.66 -19.83
C LYS A 465 -7.45 -0.73 -19.79
N SER A 466 -6.83 -0.32 -18.69
CA SER A 466 -5.38 -0.42 -18.52
C SER A 466 -4.88 -1.87 -18.51
N ILE A 467 -5.63 -2.77 -17.84
CA ILE A 467 -5.34 -4.22 -17.86
C ILE A 467 -5.51 -4.79 -19.27
N GLN A 468 -6.58 -4.41 -19.97
CA GLN A 468 -6.78 -4.82 -21.37
C GLN A 468 -5.58 -4.40 -22.24
N TYR A 469 -5.08 -3.17 -22.07
CA TYR A 469 -3.92 -2.67 -22.79
C TYR A 469 -2.66 -3.49 -22.49
N SER A 470 -2.29 -3.69 -21.22
CA SER A 470 -1.07 -4.40 -20.84
C SER A 470 -1.09 -5.88 -21.27
N VAL A 471 -2.22 -6.57 -21.11
CA VAL A 471 -2.39 -7.95 -21.60
C VAL A 471 -2.27 -8.01 -23.12
N THR A 472 -2.95 -7.11 -23.83
CA THR A 472 -2.89 -7.05 -25.30
C THR A 472 -1.47 -6.80 -25.80
N ALA A 473 -0.74 -5.86 -25.19
CA ALA A 473 0.64 -5.56 -25.56
C ALA A 473 1.55 -6.77 -25.37
N LEU A 474 1.43 -7.48 -24.23
CA LEU A 474 2.22 -8.67 -23.92
C LEU A 474 1.92 -9.84 -24.86
N THR A 475 0.65 -10.12 -25.13
CA THR A 475 0.28 -11.25 -25.98
C THR A 475 0.62 -11.00 -27.44
N GLN A 476 0.41 -9.78 -27.95
CA GLN A 476 0.84 -9.42 -29.31
C GLN A 476 2.37 -9.47 -29.47
N TRP A 477 3.13 -9.05 -28.45
CA TRP A 477 4.58 -9.21 -28.44
C TRP A 477 4.98 -10.70 -28.56
N LEU A 478 4.33 -11.57 -27.78
CA LEU A 478 4.59 -13.02 -27.81
C LEU A 478 4.22 -13.63 -29.17
N GLU A 479 3.10 -13.23 -29.77
CA GLU A 479 2.69 -13.68 -31.11
C GLU A 479 3.72 -13.29 -32.18
N ARG A 480 4.23 -12.05 -32.09
CA ARG A 480 5.12 -11.48 -33.11
C ARG A 480 6.55 -12.01 -33.02
N TYR A 481 7.06 -12.23 -31.82
CA TYR A 481 8.48 -12.49 -31.60
C TYR A 481 8.79 -13.79 -30.87
N GLY A 482 7.79 -14.43 -30.28
CA GLY A 482 7.96 -15.69 -29.58
C GLY A 482 8.33 -16.84 -30.53
N THR A 483 9.11 -17.78 -30.02
CA THR A 483 9.54 -18.97 -30.76
C THR A 483 8.96 -20.24 -30.14
N LYS A 484 9.24 -21.40 -30.75
CA LYS A 484 8.92 -22.72 -30.17
C LYS A 484 9.63 -22.98 -28.83
N ASN A 485 10.69 -22.22 -28.55
CA ASN A 485 11.50 -22.32 -27.33
C ASN A 485 11.18 -21.22 -26.32
N THR A 486 10.17 -20.38 -26.56
CA THR A 486 9.77 -19.34 -25.61
C THR A 486 8.77 -19.90 -24.59
N VAL A 487 9.07 -19.72 -23.32
CA VAL A 487 8.18 -19.98 -22.18
C VAL A 487 7.92 -18.66 -21.47
N LEU A 488 6.66 -18.20 -21.51
CA LEU A 488 6.24 -17.00 -20.81
C LEU A 488 5.47 -17.40 -19.55
N VAL A 489 5.95 -16.94 -18.41
CA VAL A 489 5.20 -16.92 -17.15
C VAL A 489 4.80 -15.48 -16.91
N PHE A 490 3.50 -15.17 -16.85
CA PHE A 490 3.06 -13.83 -16.48
C PHE A 490 2.00 -13.86 -15.40
N LEU A 491 1.99 -12.83 -14.56
CA LEU A 491 1.13 -12.74 -13.39
C LEU A 491 0.87 -11.30 -13.00
N GLY A 492 -0.19 -11.09 -12.22
CA GLY A 492 -0.30 -9.87 -11.43
C GLY A 492 0.64 -9.90 -10.22
N ASP A 493 1.10 -8.72 -9.81
CA ASP A 493 1.84 -8.51 -8.57
C ASP A 493 0.90 -8.31 -7.36
N HIS A 494 -0.22 -7.61 -7.54
CA HIS A 494 -1.26 -7.38 -6.55
C HIS A 494 -2.59 -6.90 -7.16
N GLN A 495 -3.61 -6.76 -6.32
CA GLN A 495 -4.87 -6.10 -6.68
C GLN A 495 -4.73 -4.57 -6.69
N PRO A 496 -5.60 -3.83 -7.40
CA PRO A 496 -5.66 -2.37 -7.26
C PRO A 496 -6.24 -1.97 -5.89
N ILE A 497 -6.11 -0.69 -5.52
CA ILE A 497 -6.63 -0.14 -4.25
C ILE A 497 -8.12 -0.41 -4.04
N ALA A 498 -8.58 -0.38 -2.78
CA ALA A 498 -9.93 -0.79 -2.39
C ALA A 498 -11.06 0.01 -3.06
N ARG A 499 -10.78 1.25 -3.49
CA ARG A 499 -11.70 2.06 -4.30
C ARG A 499 -12.10 1.38 -5.62
N VAL A 500 -11.20 0.59 -6.21
CA VAL A 500 -11.43 -0.15 -7.47
C VAL A 500 -11.85 -1.58 -7.18
N SER A 501 -11.05 -2.34 -6.44
CA SER A 501 -11.30 -3.77 -6.19
C SER A 501 -12.43 -4.03 -5.19
N GLY A 502 -12.75 -3.07 -4.33
CA GLY A 502 -13.76 -3.17 -3.28
C GLY A 502 -13.17 -3.49 -1.90
N ASN A 503 -13.82 -3.01 -0.84
CA ASN A 503 -13.35 -3.12 0.55
C ASN A 503 -13.22 -4.55 1.10
N GLN A 504 -13.72 -5.56 0.38
CA GLN A 504 -13.70 -6.97 0.77
C GLN A 504 -13.08 -7.86 -0.33
N ALA A 505 -12.39 -7.26 -1.29
CA ALA A 505 -11.70 -8.02 -2.32
C ALA A 505 -10.66 -8.96 -1.70
N SER A 506 -10.51 -10.16 -2.28
CA SER A 506 -9.36 -11.01 -1.96
C SER A 506 -8.06 -10.35 -2.44
N ARG A 507 -6.91 -10.88 -2.01
CA ARG A 507 -5.59 -10.50 -2.51
C ARG A 507 -5.15 -11.34 -3.71
N ASP A 508 -6.09 -12.02 -4.36
CA ASP A 508 -5.75 -12.96 -5.41
C ASP A 508 -5.42 -12.23 -6.72
N VAL A 509 -4.44 -12.76 -7.43
CA VAL A 509 -3.96 -12.32 -8.74
C VAL A 509 -3.90 -13.53 -9.67
N PRO A 510 -4.19 -13.37 -10.97
CA PRO A 510 -4.03 -14.43 -11.94
C PRO A 510 -2.54 -14.67 -12.23
N ILE A 511 -2.22 -15.91 -12.58
CA ILE A 511 -0.93 -16.32 -13.15
C ILE A 511 -1.18 -17.24 -14.34
N SER A 512 -0.36 -17.13 -15.37
CA SER A 512 -0.42 -17.94 -16.59
C SER A 512 0.96 -18.43 -17.00
N ILE A 513 1.07 -19.69 -17.42
CA ILE A 513 2.23 -20.24 -18.12
C ILE A 513 1.81 -20.50 -19.57
N VAL A 514 2.56 -19.93 -20.52
CA VAL A 514 2.29 -19.98 -21.97
C VAL A 514 3.51 -20.52 -22.71
N ALA A 515 3.31 -21.54 -23.54
CA ALA A 515 4.39 -22.15 -24.33
C ALA A 515 3.83 -22.84 -25.59
N LYS A 516 4.67 -22.95 -26.64
CA LYS A 516 4.37 -23.82 -27.80
C LYS A 516 4.70 -25.28 -27.54
N ASP A 517 5.73 -25.53 -26.72
CA ASP A 517 6.16 -26.89 -26.41
C ASP A 517 5.20 -27.51 -25.37
N PRO A 518 4.40 -28.52 -25.74
CA PRO A 518 3.45 -29.14 -24.82
C PRO A 518 4.14 -29.76 -23.60
N LYS A 519 5.40 -30.20 -23.73
CA LYS A 519 6.17 -30.77 -22.62
C LYS A 519 6.37 -29.79 -21.47
N VAL A 520 6.30 -28.47 -21.73
CA VAL A 520 6.38 -27.45 -20.67
C VAL A 520 5.10 -27.42 -19.84
N LEU A 521 3.94 -27.62 -20.47
CA LEU A 521 2.64 -27.59 -19.81
C LEU A 521 2.26 -28.95 -19.22
N ASP A 522 2.76 -30.05 -19.78
CA ASP A 522 2.54 -31.40 -19.25
C ASP A 522 3.09 -31.54 -17.82
N LYS A 523 4.17 -30.82 -17.50
CA LYS A 523 4.84 -30.79 -16.18
C LYS A 523 4.01 -30.15 -15.06
N ILE A 524 2.94 -29.44 -15.41
CA ILE A 524 2.08 -28.72 -14.46
C ILE A 524 0.62 -29.19 -14.52
N THR A 525 0.35 -30.34 -15.14
CA THR A 525 -1.01 -30.89 -15.29
C THR A 525 -1.64 -31.20 -13.94
N ASP A 526 -0.85 -31.65 -12.97
CA ASP A 526 -1.25 -31.93 -11.57
C ASP A 526 -1.60 -30.67 -10.77
N TRP A 527 -1.30 -29.47 -11.30
CA TRP A 527 -1.63 -28.20 -10.64
C TRP A 527 -3.13 -27.87 -10.74
N ASN A 528 -3.88 -28.57 -11.61
CA ASN A 528 -5.31 -28.36 -11.85
C ASN A 528 -5.64 -26.91 -12.27
N TRP A 529 -4.74 -26.29 -13.03
CA TRP A 529 -4.94 -24.96 -13.61
C TRP A 529 -5.79 -25.02 -14.88
N THR A 530 -6.51 -23.94 -15.14
CA THR A 530 -7.46 -23.82 -16.26
C THR A 530 -6.73 -23.65 -17.58
N GLU A 531 -7.25 -24.25 -18.65
CA GLU A 531 -6.75 -24.01 -20.01
C GLU A 531 -7.08 -22.58 -20.50
N GLY A 532 -6.11 -21.94 -21.14
CA GLY A 532 -6.22 -20.56 -21.64
C GLY A 532 -5.69 -19.52 -20.67
N LEU A 533 -5.81 -18.24 -21.02
CA LEU A 533 -5.28 -17.12 -20.22
C LEU A 533 -6.20 -16.69 -19.07
N LYS A 534 -7.48 -17.11 -19.09
CA LYS A 534 -8.45 -16.79 -18.04
C LYS A 534 -8.50 -17.94 -17.02
N PRO A 535 -8.11 -17.74 -15.76
CA PRO A 535 -8.32 -18.74 -14.72
C PRO A 535 -9.83 -18.94 -14.47
N ALA A 536 -10.26 -20.17 -14.19
CA ALA A 536 -11.61 -20.42 -13.72
C ALA A 536 -11.82 -19.82 -12.32
N HIS A 537 -13.04 -19.37 -12.01
CA HIS A 537 -13.38 -18.78 -10.71
C HIS A 537 -13.06 -19.70 -9.52
N ASN A 538 -13.17 -21.01 -9.72
CA ASN A 538 -12.90 -22.07 -8.73
C ASN A 538 -11.55 -22.78 -8.94
N ALA A 539 -10.66 -22.25 -9.80
CA ALA A 539 -9.31 -22.79 -9.93
C ALA A 539 -8.57 -22.71 -8.57
N PRO A 540 -7.62 -23.62 -8.28
CA PRO A 540 -6.88 -23.60 -7.03
C PRO A 540 -6.20 -22.25 -6.79
N VAL A 541 -6.28 -21.77 -5.54
CA VAL A 541 -5.60 -20.56 -5.08
C VAL A 541 -4.41 -20.97 -4.22
N TRP A 542 -3.21 -20.50 -4.58
CA TRP A 542 -2.00 -20.74 -3.80
C TRP A 542 -1.51 -19.46 -3.16
N LYS A 543 -0.80 -19.54 -2.03
CA LYS A 543 0.03 -18.40 -1.61
C LYS A 543 1.06 -18.12 -2.69
N MET A 544 1.29 -16.85 -3.01
CA MET A 544 2.29 -16.43 -4.00
C MET A 544 3.70 -16.97 -3.69
N SER A 545 4.05 -17.06 -2.40
CA SER A 545 5.32 -17.64 -1.94
C SER A 545 5.48 -19.15 -2.26
N ALA A 546 4.41 -19.86 -2.57
CA ALA A 546 4.49 -21.28 -2.94
C ALA A 546 4.95 -21.48 -4.39
N PHE A 547 4.93 -20.44 -5.23
CA PHE A 547 5.17 -20.57 -6.67
C PHE A 547 6.60 -21.03 -6.99
N ARG A 548 7.63 -20.37 -6.43
CA ARG A 548 9.04 -20.67 -6.72
C ARG A 548 9.35 -22.16 -6.58
N ASP A 549 9.10 -22.72 -5.40
CA ASP A 549 9.45 -24.11 -5.12
C ASP A 549 8.65 -25.09 -5.99
N ARG A 550 7.38 -24.79 -6.26
CA ARG A 550 6.57 -25.60 -7.17
C ARG A 550 7.10 -25.55 -8.60
N PHE A 551 7.47 -24.37 -9.09
CA PHE A 551 8.07 -24.20 -10.41
C PHE A 551 9.39 -24.95 -10.52
N LEU A 552 10.31 -24.79 -9.56
CA LEU A 552 11.59 -25.49 -9.55
C LEU A 552 11.40 -27.01 -9.57
N LYS A 553 10.50 -27.55 -8.75
CA LYS A 553 10.18 -29.00 -8.73
C LYS A 553 9.57 -29.49 -10.04
N ALA A 554 8.59 -28.76 -10.59
CA ALA A 554 7.90 -29.13 -11.82
C ALA A 554 8.88 -29.26 -13.00
N TYR A 555 9.91 -28.42 -13.03
CA TYR A 555 10.92 -28.45 -14.10
C TYR A 555 12.20 -29.21 -13.74
N GLY A 556 12.09 -30.19 -12.83
CA GLY A 556 13.11 -31.21 -12.58
C GLY A 556 14.22 -30.79 -11.61
N SER A 557 14.04 -29.70 -10.87
CA SER A 557 15.05 -29.30 -9.88
C SER A 557 15.07 -30.26 -8.69
N THR A 558 16.26 -30.66 -8.27
CA THR A 558 16.43 -31.56 -7.10
C THR A 558 16.69 -30.74 -5.84
N PRO A 559 15.89 -30.86 -4.77
CA PRO A 559 16.12 -30.15 -3.52
C PRO A 559 17.41 -30.58 -2.83
N HIS A 560 18.32 -29.64 -2.59
CA HIS A 560 19.41 -29.78 -1.63
C HIS A 560 19.31 -28.58 -0.69
N PRO A 561 18.70 -28.76 0.49
CA PRO A 561 18.48 -27.66 1.40
C PRO A 561 19.79 -27.07 1.90
N SER A 562 19.87 -25.75 1.98
CA SER A 562 20.88 -25.04 2.79
C SER A 562 20.28 -24.72 4.16
N THR A 563 21.02 -25.02 5.22
CA THR A 563 20.67 -24.60 6.59
C THR A 563 21.39 -23.31 6.93
N GLY A 564 20.65 -22.39 7.55
CA GLY A 564 21.12 -21.05 7.93
C GLY A 564 22.07 -20.97 9.10
#